data_AF-A0A7S7J2H8-F1
#
_entry.id   AF-A0A7S7J2H8-F1
#
_cell.length_a   1.000
_cell.length_b   1.000
_cell.length_c   1.000
_cell.angle_alpha   90.00
_cell.angle_beta   90.00
_cell.angle_gamma   90.00
#
_symmetry.space_group_name_H-M   'P 1'
#
loop_
_entity.id
_entity.type
_entity.pdbx_description
1 polymer ?
#
loop_
_entity_poly.entity_id
_entity_poly.type
_entity_poly.pdbx_seq_one_letter_code
_entity_poly.pdbx_strand_id
1 'polypeptide(L)'
;MFLKLSVLVRDDQSVAGIDDCCQVNTYQFEGGDWKTVHCIQWQLGELSGMSHIRKGVQGLIEQLGDSRVIIGRKITGLPYHIFDKEGFHIFETDKPISAELLSSVRRELVHADIEREFHTSASQKIRKTPYSPHNDGIYYLDLAALQQAFPEVSSKKALRQFMEEAQFQELHLTCVHMPPWLAHSVKASGMHIWLSDQEDGTCKVTIKKGIKKL
;
A
#
# COMPACT_ATOMS: atom_id res chain seq x y z
N MET A 1 -5.03 -13.90 -2.34
CA MET A 1 -5.22 -13.19 -3.63
C MET A 1 -3.88 -12.57 -4.00
N PHE A 2 -3.38 -12.76 -5.22
CA PHE A 2 -2.13 -12.14 -5.65
C PHE A 2 -2.44 -10.73 -6.17
N LEU A 3 -1.76 -9.72 -5.65
CA LEU A 3 -1.94 -8.34 -6.10
C LEU A 3 -1.43 -8.21 -7.55
N LYS A 4 -2.30 -7.74 -8.43
CA LYS A 4 -2.00 -7.43 -9.83
C LYS A 4 -2.05 -5.93 -10.03
N LEU A 5 -1.04 -5.40 -10.71
CA LEU A 5 -0.90 -3.98 -11.02
C LEU A 5 -0.96 -3.78 -12.53
N SER A 6 -1.97 -3.07 -13.02
CA SER A 6 -2.08 -2.73 -14.45
C SER A 6 -1.46 -1.37 -14.72
N VAL A 7 -0.56 -1.28 -15.68
CA VAL A 7 0.14 -0.04 -16.07
C VAL A 7 -0.25 0.32 -17.49
N LEU A 8 -0.64 1.58 -17.72
CA LEU A 8 -0.83 2.14 -19.05
C LEU A 8 0.55 2.42 -19.67
N VAL A 9 0.76 1.98 -20.91
CA VAL A 9 2.05 1.97 -21.59
C VAL A 9 1.93 2.57 -23.00
N ARG A 10 2.92 3.38 -23.38
CA ARG A 10 3.08 3.92 -24.74
C ARG A 10 3.90 2.97 -25.62
N ASP A 11 4.07 3.35 -26.87
CA ASP A 11 4.93 2.66 -27.83
C ASP A 11 6.39 2.57 -27.36
N ASP A 12 6.91 3.63 -26.73
CA ASP A 12 8.26 3.74 -26.19
C ASP A 12 8.50 2.99 -24.87
N GLN A 13 7.52 2.22 -24.39
CA GLN A 13 7.54 1.50 -23.10
C GLN A 13 7.57 2.40 -21.85
N SER A 14 7.30 3.71 -21.99
CA SER A 14 7.08 4.62 -20.85
C SER A 14 5.65 4.54 -20.31
N VAL A 15 5.44 5.09 -19.12
CA VAL A 15 4.09 5.21 -18.53
C VAL A 15 3.24 6.16 -19.39
N ALA A 16 2.09 5.66 -19.84
CA ALA A 16 1.13 6.41 -20.63
C ALA A 16 0.09 7.13 -19.76
N GLY A 17 -0.42 8.25 -20.25
CA GLY A 17 -1.74 8.74 -19.86
C GLY A 17 -2.84 7.94 -20.56
N ILE A 18 -4.09 8.19 -20.18
CA ILE A 18 -5.22 7.45 -20.75
C ILE A 18 -5.42 7.70 -22.25
N ASP A 19 -5.11 8.92 -22.72
CA ASP A 19 -5.34 9.36 -24.09
C ASP A 19 -4.22 8.93 -25.06
N ASP A 20 -3.02 8.65 -24.54
CA ASP A 20 -1.83 8.29 -25.33
C ASP A 20 -1.35 6.86 -25.07
N CYS A 21 -2.18 6.06 -24.40
CA CYS A 21 -1.94 4.64 -24.16
C CYS A 21 -2.14 3.84 -25.45
N CYS A 22 -1.19 2.95 -25.76
CA CYS A 22 -1.33 1.95 -26.81
C CYS A 22 -1.45 0.52 -26.25
N GLN A 23 -1.04 0.32 -25.00
CA GLN A 23 -0.99 -0.99 -24.37
C GLN A 23 -1.16 -0.89 -22.85
N VAL A 24 -1.78 -1.90 -22.25
CA VAL A 24 -1.87 -2.06 -20.80
C VAL A 24 -1.16 -3.34 -20.37
N ASN A 25 -0.15 -3.20 -19.52
CA ASN A 25 0.63 -4.31 -18.98
C ASN A 25 0.21 -4.60 -17.55
N THR A 26 -0.18 -5.84 -17.26
CA THR A 26 -0.48 -6.28 -15.91
C THR A 26 0.71 -7.05 -15.33
N TYR A 27 1.19 -6.58 -14.19
CA TYR A 27 2.28 -7.17 -13.45
C TYR A 27 1.77 -7.88 -12.20
N GLN A 28 2.36 -9.03 -11.90
CA GLN A 28 2.09 -9.79 -10.69
C GLN A 28 3.41 -10.06 -9.98
N PHE A 29 3.42 -9.92 -8.65
CA PHE A 29 4.59 -10.24 -7.86
C PHE A 29 4.60 -11.74 -7.54
N GLU A 30 5.61 -12.46 -8.03
CA GLU A 30 5.78 -13.90 -7.85
C GLU A 30 7.24 -14.25 -7.57
N GLY A 31 7.49 -15.01 -6.51
CA GLY A 31 8.84 -15.53 -6.23
C GLY A 31 9.88 -14.47 -5.91
N GLY A 32 9.47 -13.27 -5.46
CA GLY A 32 10.38 -12.17 -5.14
C GLY A 32 10.58 -11.15 -6.26
N ASP A 33 9.96 -11.37 -7.43
CA ASP A 33 10.12 -10.50 -8.60
C ASP A 33 8.77 -10.16 -9.26
N TRP A 34 8.77 -9.12 -10.07
CA TRP A 34 7.62 -8.70 -10.86
C TRP A 34 7.64 -9.38 -12.23
N LYS A 35 6.55 -10.07 -12.56
CA LYS A 35 6.36 -10.68 -13.88
C LYS A 35 5.19 -10.03 -14.59
N THR A 36 5.35 -9.78 -15.88
CA THR A 36 4.22 -9.42 -16.74
C THR A 36 3.39 -10.67 -16.98
N VAL A 37 2.15 -10.67 -16.50
CA VAL A 37 1.22 -11.80 -16.62
C VAL A 37 0.16 -11.57 -17.69
N HIS A 38 -0.04 -10.32 -18.09
CA HIS A 38 -1.00 -9.95 -19.13
C HIS A 38 -0.56 -8.71 -19.88
N CYS A 39 -0.86 -8.67 -21.17
CA CYS A 39 -0.55 -7.57 -22.08
C CYS A 39 -1.76 -7.37 -23.00
N ILE A 40 -2.40 -6.20 -22.93
CA ILE A 40 -3.57 -5.85 -23.72
C ILE A 40 -3.20 -4.71 -24.64
N GLN A 41 -3.35 -4.89 -25.94
CA GLN A 41 -3.30 -3.78 -26.88
C GLN A 41 -4.59 -2.96 -26.71
N TRP A 42 -4.45 -1.72 -26.23
CA TRP A 42 -5.59 -0.87 -25.93
C TRP A 42 -5.24 0.59 -26.14
N GLN A 43 -6.12 1.26 -26.86
CA GLN A 43 -6.06 2.69 -27.11
C GLN A 43 -7.45 3.28 -26.91
N LEU A 44 -7.50 4.46 -26.31
CA LEU A 44 -8.73 5.22 -26.29
C LEU A 44 -8.94 5.79 -27.69
N GLY A 45 -9.83 5.16 -28.46
CA GLY A 45 -10.03 5.52 -29.87
C GLY A 45 -10.27 7.03 -30.04
N GLU A 46 -9.52 7.64 -30.96
CA GLU A 46 -9.81 9.01 -31.41
C GLU A 46 -11.20 9.01 -32.07
N LEU A 47 -12.08 9.90 -31.64
CA LEU A 47 -13.48 10.08 -32.11
C LEU A 47 -14.47 9.06 -31.48
N SER A 48 -15.67 9.39 -30.97
CA SER A 48 -16.43 10.64 -30.89
C SER A 48 -17.60 10.40 -29.91
N GLY A 49 -17.51 10.94 -28.69
CA GLY A 49 -18.61 10.98 -27.72
C GLY A 49 -18.45 10.10 -26.48
N MET A 50 -19.07 10.54 -25.37
CA MET A 50 -18.97 9.92 -24.03
C MET A 50 -19.32 8.43 -24.00
N SER A 51 -20.19 7.95 -24.91
CA SER A 51 -20.60 6.55 -25.01
C SER A 51 -19.45 5.63 -25.44
N HIS A 52 -18.62 6.08 -26.39
CA HIS A 52 -17.47 5.31 -26.88
C HIS A 52 -16.38 5.22 -25.83
N ILE A 53 -16.07 6.33 -25.16
CA ILE A 53 -15.12 6.34 -24.03
C ILE A 53 -15.59 5.38 -22.94
N ARG A 54 -16.87 5.42 -22.55
CA ARG A 54 -17.40 4.53 -21.54
C ARG A 54 -17.28 3.06 -21.94
N LYS A 55 -17.67 2.70 -23.16
CA LYS A 55 -17.54 1.31 -23.67
C LYS A 55 -16.08 0.86 -23.74
N GLY A 56 -15.18 1.72 -24.19
CA GLY A 56 -13.75 1.41 -24.30
C GLY A 56 -13.11 1.14 -22.94
N VAL A 57 -13.43 1.97 -21.94
CA VAL A 57 -12.94 1.78 -20.56
C VAL A 57 -13.58 0.56 -19.90
N GLN A 58 -14.89 0.33 -20.08
CA GLN A 58 -15.56 -0.87 -19.56
C GLN A 58 -14.99 -2.16 -20.17
N GLY A 59 -14.78 -2.19 -21.49
CA GLY A 59 -14.15 -3.34 -22.16
C GLY A 59 -12.70 -3.57 -21.72
N LEU A 60 -11.98 -2.51 -21.32
CA LEU A 60 -10.67 -2.67 -20.68
C LEU A 60 -10.80 -3.30 -19.30
N ILE A 61 -11.72 -2.80 -18.46
CA ILE A 61 -11.96 -3.33 -17.11
C ILE A 61 -12.30 -4.83 -17.14
N GLU A 62 -13.13 -5.26 -18.10
CA GLU A 62 -13.45 -6.67 -18.30
C GLU A 62 -12.19 -7.51 -18.62
N GLN A 63 -11.31 -7.00 -19.49
CA GLN A 63 -10.06 -7.67 -19.85
C GLN A 63 -9.01 -7.64 -18.73
N LEU A 64 -9.08 -6.67 -17.82
CA LEU A 64 -8.21 -6.59 -16.65
C LEU A 64 -8.58 -7.63 -15.57
N GLY A 65 -9.74 -8.27 -15.68
CA GLY A 65 -10.14 -9.40 -14.84
C GLY A 65 -10.21 -9.04 -13.37
N ASP A 66 -9.34 -9.64 -12.56
CA ASP A 66 -9.23 -9.46 -11.10
C ASP A 66 -8.29 -8.33 -10.69
N SER A 67 -7.58 -7.69 -11.63
CA SER A 67 -6.79 -6.50 -11.33
C SER A 67 -7.70 -5.33 -10.95
N ARG A 68 -7.44 -4.70 -9.80
CA ARG A 68 -8.14 -3.49 -9.31
C ARG A 68 -7.19 -2.33 -9.08
N VAL A 69 -6.04 -2.34 -9.75
CA VAL A 69 -5.07 -1.26 -9.67
C VAL A 69 -4.71 -0.83 -11.07
N ILE A 70 -4.81 0.47 -11.33
CA ILE A 70 -4.39 1.06 -12.59
C ILE A 70 -3.40 2.19 -12.35
N ILE A 71 -2.27 2.14 -13.06
CA ILE A 71 -1.16 3.07 -12.96
C ILE A 71 -1.02 3.76 -14.32
N GLY A 72 -1.05 5.08 -14.33
CA GLY A 72 -0.83 5.88 -15.54
C GLY A 72 -0.08 7.15 -15.23
N ARG A 73 0.23 7.93 -16.26
CA ARG A 73 0.81 9.27 -16.11
C ARG A 73 -0.27 10.26 -15.72
N LYS A 74 -1.41 10.15 -16.38
CA LYS A 74 -2.57 11.01 -16.19
C LYS A 74 -3.84 10.27 -16.63
N ILE A 75 -4.78 10.11 -15.70
CA ILE A 75 -6.07 9.44 -15.89
C ILE A 75 -7.12 10.44 -15.39
N THR A 76 -7.70 11.21 -16.30
CA THR A 76 -8.64 12.28 -15.94
C THR A 76 -9.99 12.15 -16.64
N GLY A 77 -11.02 12.80 -16.08
CA GLY A 77 -12.33 12.89 -16.71
C GLY A 77 -13.14 11.60 -16.61
N LEU A 78 -13.90 11.28 -17.67
CA LEU A 78 -14.81 10.14 -17.66
C LEU A 78 -14.12 8.79 -17.38
N PRO A 79 -12.92 8.47 -17.93
CA PRO A 79 -12.21 7.24 -17.57
C PRO A 79 -11.92 7.11 -16.08
N TYR A 80 -11.45 8.19 -15.43
CA TYR A 80 -11.20 8.21 -13.99
C TYR A 80 -12.46 7.80 -13.21
N HIS A 81 -13.58 8.45 -13.49
CA HIS A 81 -14.84 8.18 -12.79
C HIS A 81 -15.36 6.75 -13.02
N ILE A 82 -15.07 6.13 -14.16
CA ILE A 82 -15.45 4.75 -14.42
C ILE A 82 -14.58 3.79 -13.61
N PHE A 83 -13.25 3.97 -13.62
CA PHE A 83 -12.34 3.16 -12.81
C PHE A 83 -12.65 3.26 -11.31
N ASP A 84 -12.83 4.49 -10.81
CA ASP A 84 -13.16 4.76 -9.41
C ASP A 84 -14.48 4.07 -9.00
N LYS A 85 -15.52 4.20 -9.84
CA LYS A 85 -16.82 3.55 -9.61
C LYS A 85 -16.72 2.02 -9.57
N GLU A 86 -15.84 1.43 -10.39
CA GLU A 86 -15.60 -0.02 -10.43
C GLU A 86 -14.59 -0.49 -9.35
N GLY A 87 -14.20 0.41 -8.44
CA GLY A 87 -13.37 0.10 -7.26
C GLY A 87 -11.89 -0.04 -7.57
N PHE A 88 -11.39 0.61 -8.62
CA PHE A 88 -9.95 0.63 -8.90
C PHE A 88 -9.22 1.61 -7.99
N HIS A 89 -8.04 1.20 -7.53
CA HIS A 89 -7.01 2.11 -7.05
C HIS A 89 -6.29 2.72 -8.24
N ILE A 90 -6.39 4.05 -8.39
CA ILE A 90 -5.83 4.80 -9.50
C ILE A 90 -4.56 5.51 -9.02
N PHE A 91 -3.43 5.23 -9.67
CA PHE A 91 -2.14 5.85 -9.38
C PHE A 91 -1.65 6.65 -10.57
N GLU A 92 -1.24 7.90 -10.31
CA GLU A 92 -0.64 8.77 -11.30
C GLU A 92 0.85 8.97 -11.02
N THR A 93 1.72 8.77 -12.03
CA THR A 93 3.16 8.93 -11.87
C THR A 93 3.88 9.23 -13.20
N ASP A 94 4.92 10.06 -13.14
CA ASP A 94 5.87 10.27 -14.24
C ASP A 94 7.10 9.35 -14.15
N LYS A 95 7.18 8.48 -13.13
CA LYS A 95 8.32 7.58 -12.94
C LYS A 95 8.34 6.49 -14.03
N PRO A 96 9.54 6.04 -14.47
CA PRO A 96 9.64 4.95 -15.42
C PRO A 96 9.13 3.64 -14.81
N ILE A 97 8.59 2.77 -15.68
CA ILE A 97 8.14 1.44 -15.30
C ILE A 97 9.34 0.64 -14.79
N SER A 98 9.30 0.28 -13.52
CA SER A 98 10.40 -0.40 -12.83
C SER A 98 9.87 -1.23 -11.68
N ALA A 99 10.66 -2.23 -11.26
CA ALA A 99 10.35 -3.03 -10.07
C ALA A 99 10.21 -2.14 -8.82
N GLU A 100 10.95 -1.02 -8.74
CA GLU A 100 10.84 -0.07 -7.64
C GLU A 100 9.48 0.64 -7.63
N LEU A 101 9.02 1.13 -8.79
CA LEU A 101 7.69 1.76 -8.91
C LEU A 101 6.59 0.78 -8.50
N LEU A 102 6.58 -0.42 -9.09
CA LEU A 102 5.58 -1.45 -8.79
C LEU A 102 5.60 -1.83 -7.31
N SER A 103 6.78 -1.96 -6.72
CA SER A 103 6.93 -2.25 -5.29
C SER A 103 6.46 -1.09 -4.42
N SER A 104 6.64 0.17 -4.83
CA SER A 104 6.14 1.32 -4.10
C SER A 104 4.61 1.38 -4.07
N VAL A 105 3.96 1.17 -5.21
CA VAL A 105 2.49 1.10 -5.31
C VAL A 105 1.95 -0.08 -4.51
N ARG A 106 2.58 -1.25 -4.62
CA ARG A 106 2.20 -2.42 -3.81
C ARG A 106 2.29 -2.12 -2.32
N ARG A 107 3.39 -1.49 -1.85
CA ARG A 107 3.52 -1.11 -0.44
C ARG A 107 2.38 -0.20 -0.03
N GLU A 108 2.07 0.84 -0.80
CA GLU A 108 0.99 1.77 -0.45
C GLU A 108 -0.37 1.08 -0.31
N LEU A 109 -0.70 0.16 -1.23
CA LEU A 109 -1.95 -0.61 -1.17
C LEU A 109 -2.01 -1.57 0.01
N VAL A 110 -0.92 -2.31 0.21
CA VAL A 110 -0.75 -3.21 1.35
C VAL A 110 -0.88 -2.46 2.67
N HIS A 111 -0.24 -1.29 2.77
CA HIS A 111 -0.34 -0.43 3.94
C HIS A 111 -1.77 -0.01 4.20
N ALA A 112 -2.51 0.46 3.19
CA ALA A 112 -3.88 0.89 3.34
C ALA A 112 -4.80 -0.26 3.80
N ASP A 113 -4.61 -1.47 3.27
CA ASP A 113 -5.39 -2.65 3.68
C ASP A 113 -5.03 -3.11 5.10
N ILE A 114 -3.74 -3.18 5.43
CA ILE A 114 -3.32 -3.53 6.78
C ILE A 114 -3.79 -2.47 7.77
N GLU A 115 -3.70 -1.17 7.46
CA GLU A 115 -4.23 -0.12 8.32
C GLU A 115 -5.73 -0.30 8.53
N ARG A 116 -6.52 -0.53 7.47
CA ARG A 116 -7.96 -0.81 7.63
C ARG A 116 -8.22 -2.01 8.53
N GLU A 117 -7.55 -3.14 8.31
CA GLU A 117 -7.70 -4.35 9.13
C GLU A 117 -7.25 -4.12 10.58
N PHE A 118 -6.15 -3.40 10.74
CA PHE A 118 -5.57 -3.01 12.02
C PHE A 118 -6.48 -2.07 12.82
N HIS A 119 -7.36 -1.33 12.15
CA HIS A 119 -8.32 -0.42 12.78
C HIS A 119 -9.73 -1.01 12.94
N THR A 120 -10.04 -2.15 12.32
CA THR A 120 -11.39 -2.75 12.38
C THR A 120 -11.48 -3.99 13.27
N SER A 121 -10.42 -4.36 13.99
CA SER A 121 -10.35 -5.22 15.20
C SER A 121 -11.46 -6.24 15.45
N ALA A 122 -11.86 -7.04 14.45
CA ALA A 122 -12.93 -8.04 14.62
C ALA A 122 -12.50 -9.50 14.40
N SER A 123 -11.31 -9.80 13.87
CA SER A 123 -11.00 -11.19 13.49
C SER A 123 -9.55 -11.67 13.50
N GLN A 124 -8.57 -10.88 13.95
CA GLN A 124 -7.17 -11.34 13.97
C GLN A 124 -6.74 -11.96 15.31
N LYS A 125 -6.06 -13.11 15.21
CA LYS A 125 -5.38 -13.78 16.33
C LYS A 125 -4.42 -12.80 17.00
N ILE A 126 -4.64 -12.50 18.28
CA ILE A 126 -3.86 -11.50 19.03
C ILE A 126 -2.38 -11.91 19.03
N ARG A 127 -1.53 -11.04 18.45
CA ARG A 127 -0.10 -11.26 18.31
C ARG A 127 0.65 -10.65 19.48
N LYS A 128 1.68 -11.34 19.97
CA LYS A 128 2.50 -10.89 21.11
C LYS A 128 3.73 -10.06 20.71
N THR A 129 4.07 -10.04 19.43
CA THR A 129 5.22 -9.32 18.87
C THR A 129 4.81 -8.64 17.56
N PRO A 130 5.51 -7.57 17.15
CA PRO A 130 5.30 -6.96 15.84
C PRO A 130 5.41 -7.99 14.72
N TYR A 131 4.59 -7.83 13.69
CA TYR A 131 4.59 -8.71 12.52
C TYR A 131 4.56 -7.88 11.24
N SER A 132 5.22 -8.40 10.22
CA SER A 132 5.16 -7.87 8.86
C SER A 132 4.42 -8.88 7.99
N PRO A 133 3.18 -8.61 7.55
CA PRO A 133 2.41 -9.53 6.72
C PRO A 133 3.11 -9.92 5.41
N HIS A 134 3.98 -9.05 4.90
CA HIS A 134 4.64 -9.21 3.60
C HIS A 134 6.17 -9.21 3.66
N ASN A 135 6.76 -9.14 4.86
CA ASN A 135 8.21 -9.10 5.08
C ASN A 135 8.91 -7.98 4.29
N ASP A 136 8.27 -6.81 4.21
CA ASP A 136 8.70 -5.62 3.46
C ASP A 136 9.41 -4.57 4.34
N GLY A 137 9.67 -4.92 5.60
CA GLY A 137 10.26 -4.01 6.58
C GLY A 137 9.24 -3.12 7.29
N ILE A 138 7.94 -3.25 7.00
CA ILE A 138 6.87 -2.56 7.72
C ILE A 138 6.21 -3.53 8.68
N TYR A 139 6.09 -3.11 9.94
CA TYR A 139 5.59 -3.94 11.02
C TYR A 139 4.40 -3.30 11.72
N TYR A 140 3.53 -4.14 12.25
CA TYR A 140 2.29 -3.73 12.93
C TYR A 140 2.18 -4.46 14.27
N LEU A 141 1.63 -3.78 15.28
CA LEU A 141 1.23 -4.41 16.54
C LEU A 141 0.12 -3.64 17.23
N ASP A 142 -1.01 -4.31 17.49
CA ASP A 142 -2.09 -3.73 18.29
C ASP A 142 -1.75 -3.98 19.74
N LEU A 143 -1.03 -3.02 20.32
CA LEU A 143 -0.57 -3.10 21.69
C LEU A 143 -1.73 -2.96 22.66
N ALA A 144 -2.75 -2.16 22.33
CA ALA A 144 -3.96 -2.02 23.14
C ALA A 144 -4.69 -3.36 23.26
N ALA A 145 -4.98 -4.03 22.14
CA ALA A 145 -5.63 -5.34 22.14
C ALA A 145 -4.75 -6.42 22.79
N LEU A 146 -3.44 -6.41 22.55
CA LEU A 146 -2.50 -7.32 23.20
C LEU A 146 -2.55 -7.20 24.73
N GLN A 147 -2.50 -5.98 25.25
CA GLN A 147 -2.51 -5.73 26.69
C GLN A 147 -3.88 -6.01 27.31
N GLN A 148 -4.96 -5.82 26.57
CA GLN A 148 -6.30 -6.19 27.02
C GLN A 148 -6.46 -7.71 27.18
N ALA A 149 -5.92 -8.49 26.23
CA ALA A 149 -6.01 -9.95 26.28
C ALA A 149 -4.94 -10.62 27.15
N PHE A 150 -3.77 -9.97 27.30
CA PHE A 150 -2.64 -10.45 28.10
C PHE A 150 -2.12 -9.32 29.00
N PRO A 151 -2.81 -9.00 30.12
CA PRO A 151 -2.44 -7.89 31.01
C PRO A 151 -1.03 -7.98 31.59
N GLU A 152 -0.43 -9.17 31.64
CA GLU A 152 0.94 -9.41 32.09
C GLU A 152 2.03 -8.99 31.08
N VAL A 153 1.63 -8.77 29.83
CA VAL A 153 2.51 -8.32 28.74
C VAL A 153 2.59 -6.80 28.77
N SER A 154 3.72 -6.29 29.25
CA SER A 154 3.98 -4.85 29.16
C SER A 154 4.44 -4.45 27.75
N SER A 155 4.27 -3.19 27.40
CA SER A 155 4.82 -2.60 26.16
C SER A 155 6.31 -2.91 25.98
N LYS A 156 7.08 -2.88 27.07
CA LYS A 156 8.51 -3.23 27.05
C LYS A 156 8.74 -4.72 26.74
N LYS A 157 7.95 -5.65 27.28
CA LYS A 157 8.06 -7.07 26.94
C LYS A 157 7.71 -7.35 25.48
N ALA A 158 6.71 -6.66 24.94
CA ALA A 158 6.26 -6.86 23.56
C ALA A 158 7.22 -6.28 22.51
N LEU A 159 7.85 -5.14 22.82
CA LEU A 159 8.54 -4.33 21.81
C LEU A 159 10.06 -4.26 21.99
N ARG A 160 10.62 -4.47 23.18
CA ARG A 160 12.05 -4.20 23.43
C ARG A 160 12.97 -5.00 22.50
N GLN A 161 12.77 -6.31 22.43
CA GLN A 161 13.59 -7.18 21.58
C GLN A 161 13.47 -6.77 20.10
N PHE A 162 12.25 -6.47 19.63
CA PHE A 162 12.03 -5.98 18.27
C PHE A 162 12.77 -4.67 18.00
N MET A 163 12.70 -3.71 18.92
CA MET A 163 13.39 -2.42 18.76
C MET A 163 14.91 -2.54 18.75
N GLU A 164 15.47 -3.52 19.48
CA GLU A 164 16.92 -3.74 19.60
C GLU A 164 17.47 -4.58 18.43
N GLU A 165 16.74 -5.60 17.97
CA GLU A 165 17.26 -6.62 17.04
C GLU A 165 16.70 -6.50 15.62
N ALA A 166 15.49 -5.97 15.43
CA ALA A 166 14.82 -6.04 14.14
C ALA A 166 15.30 -4.95 13.16
N GLN A 167 15.54 -5.37 11.91
CA GLN A 167 15.64 -4.47 10.77
C GLN A 167 14.22 -4.15 10.29
N PHE A 168 13.80 -2.90 10.48
CA PHE A 168 12.51 -2.39 10.04
C PHE A 168 12.68 -0.98 9.46
N GLN A 169 11.83 -0.65 8.49
CA GLN A 169 11.69 0.70 7.94
C GLN A 169 10.64 1.47 8.74
N GLU A 170 9.50 0.82 9.01
CA GLU A 170 8.35 1.41 9.70
C GLU A 170 7.75 0.45 10.72
N LEU A 171 7.29 0.99 11.85
CA LEU A 171 6.53 0.27 12.87
C LEU A 171 5.26 1.07 13.19
N HIS A 172 4.11 0.42 13.06
CA HIS A 172 2.78 0.96 13.35
C HIS A 172 2.21 0.30 14.59
N LEU A 173 1.80 1.11 15.58
CA LEU A 173 1.24 0.65 16.85
C LEU A 173 -0.11 1.32 17.11
N THR A 174 -1.03 0.56 17.69
CA THR A 174 -2.23 1.09 18.37
C THR A 174 -2.02 0.88 19.86
N CYS A 175 -2.07 1.94 20.66
CA CYS A 175 -1.85 1.87 22.11
C CYS A 175 -2.78 2.82 22.84
N VAL A 176 -3.17 2.49 24.08
CA VAL A 176 -3.99 3.41 24.92
C VAL A 176 -3.21 4.68 25.26
N HIS A 177 -1.91 4.57 25.47
CA HIS A 177 -0.99 5.69 25.66
C HIS A 177 0.39 5.32 25.12
N MET A 178 1.10 6.33 24.59
CA MET A 178 2.47 6.15 24.11
C MET A 178 3.40 5.76 25.28
N PRO A 179 4.07 4.59 25.23
CA PRO A 179 4.97 4.18 26.30
C PRO A 179 6.18 5.13 26.46
N PRO A 180 6.46 5.67 27.66
CA PRO A 180 7.54 6.64 27.85
C PRO A 180 8.91 6.10 27.43
N TRP A 181 9.24 4.85 27.77
CA TRP A 181 10.52 4.23 27.42
C TRP A 181 10.72 4.14 25.90
N LEU A 182 9.65 3.91 25.14
CA LEU A 182 9.69 3.81 23.69
C LEU A 182 9.97 5.18 23.08
N ALA A 183 9.33 6.23 23.58
CA ALA A 183 9.59 7.61 23.15
C ALA A 183 11.06 8.01 23.38
N HIS A 184 11.65 7.64 24.51
CA HIS A 184 13.07 7.86 24.79
C HIS A 184 13.96 7.04 23.84
N SER A 185 13.64 5.77 23.61
CA SER A 185 14.39 4.88 22.71
C SER A 185 14.42 5.39 21.27
N VAL A 186 13.28 5.89 20.76
CA VAL A 186 13.16 6.46 19.42
C VAL A 186 14.05 7.69 19.28
N LYS A 187 13.96 8.63 20.23
CA LYS A 187 14.77 9.86 20.25
C LYS A 187 16.27 9.55 20.30
N ALA A 188 16.69 8.61 21.15
CA ALA A 188 18.10 8.22 21.29
C ALA A 188 18.68 7.61 20.01
N SER A 189 17.84 6.99 19.17
CA SER A 189 18.27 6.29 17.96
C SER A 189 18.14 7.13 16.68
N GLY A 190 17.78 8.41 16.78
CA GLY A 190 17.57 9.28 15.63
C GLY A 190 16.39 8.87 14.74
N MET A 191 15.43 8.11 15.29
CA MET A 191 14.20 7.71 14.59
C MET A 191 13.13 8.80 14.73
N HIS A 192 12.18 8.81 13.81
CA HIS A 192 11.05 9.74 13.83
C HIS A 192 9.79 9.05 14.34
N ILE A 193 8.99 9.79 15.10
CA ILE A 193 7.71 9.34 15.65
C ILE A 193 6.60 10.30 15.26
N TRP A 194 5.47 9.73 14.83
CA TRP A 194 4.22 10.44 14.59
C TRP A 194 3.14 9.82 15.45
N LEU A 195 2.32 10.68 16.03
CA LEU A 195 1.22 10.32 16.91
C LEU A 195 -0.07 10.85 16.30
N SER A 196 -1.12 10.03 16.30
CA SER A 196 -2.47 10.44 15.94
C SER A 196 -3.45 9.86 16.93
N ASP A 197 -4.18 10.72 17.61
CA ASP A 197 -5.27 10.30 18.48
C ASP A 197 -6.43 9.74 17.65
N GLN A 198 -7.19 8.82 18.23
CA GLN A 198 -8.36 8.20 17.64
C GLN A 198 -9.62 8.51 18.45
N GLU A 199 -10.78 8.49 17.80
CA GLU A 199 -12.08 8.76 18.44
C GLU A 199 -12.42 7.74 19.54
N ASP A 200 -11.86 6.53 19.49
CA ASP A 200 -12.04 5.46 20.46
C ASP A 200 -11.17 5.59 21.73
N GLY A 201 -10.39 6.67 21.85
CA GLY A 201 -9.49 6.92 22.98
C GLY A 201 -8.15 6.17 22.89
N THR A 202 -7.88 5.48 21.79
CA THR A 202 -6.54 4.94 21.49
C THR A 202 -5.68 5.95 20.73
N CYS A 203 -4.38 5.71 20.72
CA CYS A 203 -3.39 6.50 20.00
C CYS A 203 -2.66 5.62 18.99
N LYS A 204 -2.61 6.08 17.73
CA LYS A 204 -1.78 5.49 16.69
C LYS A 204 -0.39 6.08 16.77
N VAL A 205 0.60 5.21 16.74
CA VAL A 205 2.02 5.55 16.77
C VAL A 205 2.68 4.97 15.53
N THR A 206 3.27 5.84 14.71
CA THR A 206 4.14 5.42 13.61
C THR A 206 5.57 5.77 13.96
N ILE A 207 6.47 4.80 13.90
CA ILE A 207 7.91 4.98 14.10
C ILE A 207 8.61 4.65 12.78
N LYS A 208 9.38 5.58 12.23
CA LYS A 208 10.19 5.34 11.03
C LYS A 208 11.68 5.47 11.34
N LYS A 209 12.48 4.53 10.84
CA LYS A 209 13.94 4.68 10.84
C LYS A 209 14.31 5.74 9.81
N GLY A 210 14.99 6.81 10.24
CA GLY A 210 15.49 7.83 9.33
C GLY A 210 16.38 7.18 8.28
N ILE A 211 16.00 7.31 7.01
CA ILE A 211 16.87 6.91 5.90
C ILE A 211 18.11 7.80 6.00
N LYS A 212 19.28 7.22 6.31
CA LYS A 212 20.54 7.85 5.95
C LYS A 212 20.47 8.01 4.43
N LYS A 213 20.29 9.24 3.95
CA LYS A 213 20.54 9.56 2.54
C LYS A 213 21.95 9.04 2.23
N LEU A 214 22.02 8.04 1.33
CA LEU A 214 23.25 7.72 0.63
C LEU A 214 23.61 8.89 -0.29
#